data_AF-A0A843EJ43-F1
#
_entry.id   AF-A0A843EJ43-F1
#
_cell.length_a   1.000
_cell.length_b   1.000
_cell.length_c   1.000
_cell.angle_alpha   90.00
_cell.angle_beta   90.00
_cell.angle_gamma   90.00
#
_symmetry.space_group_name_H-M   'P 1'
#
loop_
_entity.id
_entity.type
_entity.pdbx_description
1 polymer ?
#
loop_
_entity_poly.entity_id
_entity_poly.type
_entity_poly.pdbx_seq_one_letter_code
_entity_poly.pdbx_strand_id
1 'polypeptide(L)'
;MTRGGNSMDADWILSEVKGYRFISFDLYDTLLIRPYVRPKDLFRHIEKAYDAPGFAEARIKAEAESRGCKGGETTFNRIYECIPEEYKHLKRTELEFESRVYCPPHIRDCFNQLCKKHKV
;
A
#
# COMPACT_ATOMS: atom_id res chain seq x y z
N MET A 1 -30.95 22.94 8.62
CA MET A 1 -30.01 22.40 9.62
C MET A 1 -29.78 20.92 9.32
N THR A 2 -28.95 20.61 8.33
CA THR A 2 -28.51 19.25 8.08
C THR A 2 -27.41 18.94 9.10
N ARG A 3 -27.68 17.99 10.01
CA ARG A 3 -26.63 17.36 10.81
C ARG A 3 -25.65 16.72 9.82
N GLY A 4 -24.54 17.40 9.56
CA GLY A 4 -23.42 16.86 8.80
C GLY A 4 -22.98 15.58 9.49
N GLY A 5 -22.88 14.50 8.71
CA GLY A 5 -22.59 13.17 9.22
C GLY A 5 -21.35 13.16 10.11
N ASN A 6 -21.41 12.36 11.19
CA ASN A 6 -20.27 12.00 12.02
C ASN A 6 -19.13 11.47 11.14
N SER A 7 -18.26 12.36 10.68
CA SER A 7 -16.88 12.01 10.35
C SER A 7 -16.13 12.05 11.67
N MET A 8 -15.43 10.97 12.03
CA MET A 8 -14.37 11.09 13.03
C MET A 8 -13.46 12.25 12.60
N ASP A 9 -13.47 13.32 13.38
CA ASP A 9 -12.76 14.55 13.05
C ASP A 9 -11.32 14.44 13.54
N ALA A 10 -10.37 15.00 12.80
CA ALA A 10 -8.95 14.95 13.17
C ALA A 10 -8.73 15.54 14.58
N ASP A 11 -9.53 16.54 14.95
CA ASP A 11 -9.49 17.19 16.26
C ASP A 11 -9.85 16.25 17.41
N TRP A 12 -10.77 15.31 17.21
CA TRP A 12 -11.09 14.29 18.22
C TRP A 12 -9.93 13.33 18.43
N ILE A 13 -9.31 12.84 17.35
CA ILE A 13 -8.13 11.96 17.46
C ILE A 13 -7.02 12.70 18.21
N LEU A 14 -6.78 13.96 17.87
CA LEU A 14 -5.79 14.81 18.51
C LEU A 14 -6.07 15.06 19.99
N SER A 15 -7.34 15.16 20.42
CA SER A 15 -7.69 15.33 21.83
C SER A 15 -7.41 14.07 22.64
N GLU A 16 -7.74 12.90 22.09
CA GLU A 16 -7.53 11.61 22.76
C GLU A 16 -6.04 11.28 22.90
N VAL A 17 -5.23 11.60 21.90
CA VAL A 17 -3.80 11.24 21.91
C VAL A 17 -2.91 12.26 22.64
N LYS A 18 -3.45 13.41 23.10
CA LYS A 18 -2.69 14.53 23.68
C LYS A 18 -1.84 14.16 24.90
N GLY A 19 -2.26 13.15 25.67
CA GLY A 19 -1.56 12.71 26.89
C GLY A 19 -0.43 11.71 26.65
N TYR A 20 -0.27 11.21 25.43
CA TYR A 20 0.71 10.17 25.13
C TYR A 20 2.04 10.78 24.67
N ARG A 21 3.13 10.31 25.28
CA ARG A 21 4.49 10.74 24.94
C ARG A 21 4.96 10.21 23.58
N PHE A 22 4.50 9.03 23.20
CA PHE A 22 4.87 8.36 21.95
C PHE A 22 3.60 7.96 21.21
N ILE A 23 3.57 8.26 19.91
CA ILE A 23 2.48 7.91 19.01
C ILE A 23 3.13 7.22 17.81
N SER A 24 2.74 5.97 17.55
CA SER A 24 3.16 5.19 16.38
C SER A 24 2.00 5.06 15.41
N PHE A 25 2.29 5.18 14.11
CA PHE A 25 1.32 4.98 13.03
C PHE A 25 1.69 3.74 12.23
N ASP A 26 0.70 2.94 11.87
CA ASP A 26 0.88 1.91 10.84
C ASP A 26 0.67 2.53 9.45
N LEU A 27 1.60 2.30 8.53
CA LEU A 27 1.52 2.87 7.18
C LEU A 27 0.34 2.30 6.37
N TYR A 28 0.09 0.99 6.45
CA TYR A 28 -0.86 0.30 5.57
C TYR A 28 -2.21 -0.01 6.22
N ASP A 29 -2.31 0.07 7.55
CA ASP A 29 -3.57 -0.14 8.28
C ASP A 29 -4.11 1.14 8.94
N THR A 30 -3.30 2.21 9.04
CA THR A 30 -3.74 3.50 9.60
C THR A 30 -3.74 4.62 8.55
N LEU A 31 -2.63 4.80 7.83
CA LEU A 31 -2.46 5.97 6.95
C LEU A 31 -3.03 5.76 5.54
N LEU A 32 -2.86 4.56 4.98
CA LEU A 32 -3.16 4.28 3.58
C LEU A 32 -4.29 3.26 3.47
N ILE A 33 -5.25 3.55 2.60
CA ILE A 33 -6.28 2.61 2.14
C ILE A 33 -5.84 2.06 0.79
N ARG A 34 -5.79 0.73 0.70
CA ARG A 34 -5.47 0.02 -0.54
C ARG A 34 -6.74 -0.20 -1.37
N PRO A 35 -6.66 -0.07 -2.70
CA PRO A 35 -7.77 -0.40 -3.60
C PRO A 35 -8.02 -1.91 -3.72
N TYR A 36 -7.04 -2.73 -3.34
CA TYR A 36 -7.13 -4.19 -3.36
C TYR A 36 -7.02 -4.76 -1.95
N VAL A 37 -7.91 -5.69 -1.61
CA VAL A 37 -7.86 -6.41 -0.34
C VAL A 37 -6.73 -7.43 -0.34
N ARG A 38 -6.50 -8.12 -1.47
CA ARG A 38 -5.43 -9.11 -1.61
C ARG A 38 -4.46 -8.66 -2.72
N PRO A 39 -3.13 -8.79 -2.54
CA PRO A 39 -2.16 -8.47 -3.59
C PRO A 39 -2.41 -9.20 -4.92
N LYS A 40 -2.96 -10.42 -4.85
CA LYS A 40 -3.31 -11.22 -6.04
C LYS A 40 -4.38 -10.55 -6.92
N ASP A 41 -5.25 -9.72 -6.33
CA ASP A 41 -6.31 -9.03 -7.07
C ASP A 41 -5.71 -7.93 -7.96
N LEU A 42 -4.64 -7.28 -7.51
CA LEU A 42 -3.86 -6.34 -8.32
C LEU A 42 -3.30 -7.03 -9.58
N PHE A 43 -2.66 -8.20 -9.41
CA PHE A 43 -2.04 -8.89 -10.55
C PHE A 43 -3.08 -9.33 -11.57
N ARG A 44 -4.23 -9.83 -11.11
CA ARG A 44 -5.37 -10.17 -11.98
C ARG A 44 -5.95 -8.97 -12.71
N HIS A 45 -5.94 -7.79 -12.08
CA HIS A 45 -6.35 -6.56 -12.75
C HIS A 45 -5.36 -6.18 -13.85
N ILE A 46 -4.05 -6.20 -13.58
CA ILE A 46 -3.03 -5.91 -14.59
C ILE A 46 -3.11 -6.89 -15.76
N GLU A 47 -3.22 -8.20 -15.49
CA GLU A 47 -3.38 -9.25 -16.50
C GLU A 47 -4.53 -8.94 -17.47
N LYS A 48 -5.69 -8.52 -16.95
CA LYS A 48 -6.85 -8.16 -17.77
C LYS A 48 -6.70 -6.81 -18.48
N ALA A 49 -6.16 -5.82 -17.80
CA ALA A 49 -6.06 -4.45 -18.32
C ALA A 49 -5.02 -4.32 -19.45
N TYR A 50 -4.02 -5.20 -19.48
CA TYR A 50 -2.92 -5.18 -20.43
C TYR A 50 -2.89 -6.40 -21.37
N ASP A 51 -3.96 -7.21 -21.38
CA ASP A 51 -4.08 -8.43 -22.20
C ASP A 51 -2.84 -9.35 -22.09
N ALA A 52 -2.43 -9.63 -20.85
CA ALA A 52 -1.22 -10.38 -20.52
C ALA A 52 -1.57 -11.73 -19.86
N PRO A 53 -2.21 -12.66 -20.57
CA PRO A 53 -2.78 -13.88 -20.00
C PRO A 53 -1.72 -14.72 -19.29
N GLY A 54 -1.96 -15.07 -18.02
CA GLY A 54 -1.03 -15.87 -17.21
C GLY A 54 -0.06 -15.06 -16.36
N PHE A 55 -0.01 -13.73 -16.53
CA PHE A 55 0.81 -12.83 -15.73
C PHE A 55 0.61 -13.02 -14.22
N ALA A 56 -0.64 -13.09 -13.75
CA ALA A 56 -0.93 -13.12 -12.33
C ALA A 56 -0.32 -14.37 -11.65
N GLU A 57 -0.40 -15.52 -12.32
CA GLU A 57 0.18 -16.77 -11.82
C GLU A 57 1.71 -16.75 -11.93
N ALA A 58 2.25 -16.26 -13.05
CA ALA A 58 3.70 -16.12 -13.24
C ALA A 58 4.32 -15.21 -12.18
N ARG A 59 3.66 -14.10 -11.85
CA ARG A 59 4.11 -13.13 -10.84
C ARG A 59 4.11 -13.72 -9.42
N ILE A 60 3.15 -14.59 -9.09
CA ILE A 60 3.11 -15.30 -7.79
C ILE A 60 4.23 -16.33 -7.71
N LYS A 61 4.47 -17.09 -8.78
CA LYS A 61 5.54 -18.09 -8.85
C LYS A 61 6.92 -17.44 -8.74
N ALA A 62 7.16 -16.36 -9.49
CA ALA A 62 8.40 -15.60 -9.42
C ALA A 62 8.70 -15.09 -8.01
N GLU A 63 7.66 -14.70 -7.26
CA GLU A 63 7.81 -14.29 -5.86
C GLU A 63 8.21 -15.45 -4.96
N ALA A 64 7.56 -16.62 -5.11
CA ALA A 64 7.90 -17.82 -4.37
C ALA A 64 9.35 -18.27 -4.66
N GLU A 65 9.76 -18.27 -5.94
CA GLU A 65 11.11 -18.59 -6.38
C GLU A 65 12.13 -17.61 -5.79
N SER A 66 11.85 -16.31 -5.86
CA SER A 66 12.76 -15.28 -5.32
C SER A 66 13.01 -15.41 -3.81
N ARG A 67 12.02 -15.93 -3.05
CA ARG A 67 12.18 -16.26 -1.63
C ARG A 67 12.95 -17.56 -1.42
N GLY A 68 12.68 -18.58 -2.24
CA GLY A 68 13.32 -19.89 -2.17
C GLY A 68 14.83 -19.87 -2.48
N CYS A 69 15.27 -19.00 -3.40
CA CYS A 69 16.68 -18.98 -3.84
C CYS A 69 17.69 -18.52 -2.78
N LYS A 70 17.29 -17.73 -1.77
CA LYS A 70 18.24 -17.15 -0.79
C LYS A 70 17.76 -17.15 0.67
N GLY A 71 16.61 -17.77 0.98
CA GLY A 71 16.15 -17.95 2.36
C GLY A 71 15.96 -16.64 3.15
N GLY A 72 15.61 -15.54 2.47
CA GLY A 72 15.48 -14.21 3.08
C GLY A 72 14.36 -13.36 2.45
N GLU A 73 14.24 -12.11 2.91
CA GLU A 73 13.32 -11.14 2.31
C GLU A 73 13.57 -10.99 0.81
N THR A 74 12.50 -11.10 0.03
CA THR A 74 12.54 -10.82 -1.40
C THR A 74 12.34 -9.34 -1.66
N THR A 75 12.94 -8.83 -2.73
CA THR A 75 12.75 -7.45 -3.18
C THR A 75 11.96 -7.44 -4.47
N PHE A 76 11.25 -6.34 -4.73
CA PHE A 76 10.51 -6.16 -5.98
C PHE A 76 11.37 -6.40 -7.23
N ASN A 77 12.63 -5.96 -7.19
CA ASN A 77 13.58 -6.20 -8.28
C ASN A 77 13.90 -7.68 -8.48
N ARG A 78 14.15 -8.43 -7.40
CA ARG A 78 14.44 -9.87 -7.46
C ARG A 78 13.25 -10.66 -8.01
N ILE A 79 12.03 -10.28 -7.64
CA ILE A 79 10.85 -10.95 -8.19
C ILE A 79 10.81 -10.78 -9.72
N TYR A 80 11.11 -9.58 -10.22
CA TYR A 80 11.18 -9.30 -11.65
C TYR A 80 12.45 -9.85 -12.35
N GLU A 81 13.45 -10.30 -11.61
CA GLU A 81 14.55 -11.11 -12.15
C GLU A 81 14.10 -12.56 -12.40
N CYS A 82 13.19 -13.09 -11.56
CA CYS A 82 12.63 -14.44 -11.68
C CYS A 82 11.42 -14.55 -12.61
N ILE A 83 10.77 -13.43 -12.96
CA ILE A 83 9.57 -13.45 -13.82
C ILE A 83 9.96 -13.76 -15.28
N PRO A 84 9.12 -14.49 -16.05
CA PRO A 84 9.34 -14.70 -17.48
C PRO A 84 9.52 -13.38 -18.25
N GLU A 85 10.41 -13.40 -19.25
CA GLU A 85 10.82 -12.21 -20.02
C GLU A 85 9.63 -11.46 -20.62
N GLU A 86 8.63 -12.21 -21.10
CA GLU A 86 7.39 -11.68 -21.69
C GLU A 86 6.62 -10.76 -20.74
N TYR A 87 6.76 -10.88 -19.42
CA TYR A 87 6.05 -10.06 -18.43
C TYR A 87 6.92 -8.96 -17.80
N LYS A 88 8.22 -8.90 -18.06
CA LYS A 88 9.11 -7.92 -17.41
C LYS A 88 8.72 -6.48 -17.69
N HIS A 89 8.12 -6.22 -18.86
CA HIS A 89 7.63 -4.90 -19.25
C HIS A 89 6.52 -4.36 -18.31
N LEU A 90 5.79 -5.25 -17.60
CA LEU A 90 4.74 -4.88 -16.65
C LEU A 90 5.27 -4.37 -15.30
N LYS A 91 6.59 -4.38 -15.08
CA LYS A 91 7.22 -3.91 -13.83
C LYS A 91 6.80 -2.52 -13.42
N ARG A 92 6.83 -1.60 -14.39
CA ARG A 92 6.48 -0.21 -14.14
C ARG A 92 4.97 -0.05 -13.91
N THR A 93 4.17 -0.81 -14.66
CA THR A 93 2.72 -0.85 -14.48
C THR A 93 2.32 -1.33 -13.08
N GLU A 94 2.93 -2.40 -12.57
CA GLU A 94 2.64 -2.90 -11.22
C GLU A 94 2.96 -1.83 -10.16
N LEU A 95 4.12 -1.16 -10.26
CA LEU A 95 4.47 -0.06 -9.36
C LEU A 95 3.48 1.11 -9.44
N GLU A 96 3.07 1.50 -10.64
CA GLU A 96 2.11 2.58 -10.84
C GLU A 96 0.77 2.23 -10.19
N PHE A 97 0.31 0.98 -10.27
CA PHE A 97 -0.93 0.56 -9.62
C PHE A 97 -0.79 0.44 -8.10
N GLU A 98 0.33 -0.08 -7.58
CA GLU A 98 0.61 -0.11 -6.13
C GLU A 98 0.66 1.31 -5.54
N SER A 99 1.12 2.30 -6.30
CA SER A 99 1.15 3.70 -5.86
C SER A 99 -0.24 4.33 -5.73
N ARG A 100 -1.29 3.69 -6.27
CA ARG A 100 -2.68 4.15 -6.16
C ARG A 100 -3.25 3.78 -4.79
N VAL A 101 -2.69 4.35 -3.75
CA VAL A 101 -3.21 4.27 -2.38
C VAL A 101 -3.97 5.55 -2.05
N TYR A 102 -5.07 5.42 -1.32
CA TYR A 102 -5.85 6.57 -0.85
C TYR A 102 -5.53 6.85 0.62
N CYS A 103 -5.11 8.07 0.94
CA CYS A 103 -4.93 8.49 2.32
C CYS A 103 -6.15 9.34 2.75
N PRO A 104 -6.96 8.91 3.74
CA PRO A 104 -8.11 9.69 4.19
C PRO A 104 -7.70 11.08 4.70
N PRO A 105 -8.36 12.17 4.27
CA PRO A 105 -7.98 13.53 4.64
C PRO A 105 -7.86 13.75 6.15
N HIS A 106 -8.79 13.24 6.95
CA HIS A 106 -8.78 13.40 8.41
C HIS A 106 -7.57 12.72 9.07
N ILE A 107 -7.17 11.52 8.62
CA ILE A 107 -5.97 10.85 9.12
C ILE A 107 -4.70 11.60 8.69
N ARG A 108 -4.65 12.02 7.42
CA ARG A 108 -3.53 12.81 6.89
C ARG A 108 -3.34 14.10 7.68
N ASP A 109 -4.43 14.80 7.97
CA ASP A 109 -4.40 16.08 8.67
C ASP A 109 -4.01 15.87 10.14
N CYS A 110 -4.51 14.82 10.80
CA CYS A 110 -4.06 14.41 12.13
C CYS A 110 -2.56 14.10 12.16
N PHE A 111 -2.07 13.27 11.23
CA PHE A 111 -0.65 12.92 11.11
C PHE A 111 0.23 14.18 10.92
N ASN A 112 -0.14 15.03 9.98
CA ASN A 112 0.57 16.29 9.71
C ASN A 112 0.63 17.21 10.94
N GLN A 113 -0.46 17.30 11.72
CA GLN A 113 -0.50 18.11 12.93
C GLN A 113 0.39 17.55 14.04
N LEU A 114 0.42 16.23 14.21
CA LEU A 114 1.31 15.57 15.17
C LEU A 114 2.78 15.74 14.80
N CYS A 115 3.14 15.59 13.52
CA CYS A 115 4.50 15.85 13.04
C CYS A 115 4.93 17.31 13.27
N LYS A 116 4.03 18.29 13.12
CA LYS A 116 4.34 19.71 13.40
C LYS A 116 4.61 19.97 14.89
N LYS A 117 3.84 19.34 15.79
CA LYS A 117 3.99 19.50 17.25
C LYS A 117 5.22 18.79 17.81
N HIS A 118 5.66 17.71 17.15
CA HIS A 118 6.85 16.93 17.52
C HIS A 118 8.10 17.28 16.69
N LYS A 119 8.20 18.50 16.13
CA LYS A 119 9.49 18.98 15.59
C LYS A 119 10.55 18.92 16.71
N VAL A 120 11.46 17.96 16.59
CA VAL A 120 12.80 17.97 17.18
C VAL A 120 13.63 19.02 16.44
#